data_AF-A0A960MC34-F1
#
_entry.id   AF-A0A960MC34-F1
#
_cell.length_a   1.000
_cell.length_b   1.000
_cell.length_c   1.000
_cell.angle_alpha   90.00
_cell.angle_beta   90.00
_cell.angle_gamma   90.00
#
_symmetry.space_group_name_H-M   'P 1'
#
loop_
_entity.id
_entity.type
_entity.pdbx_description
1 polymer ?
#
loop_
_entity_poly.entity_id
_entity_poly.type
_entity_poly.pdbx_seq_one_letter_code
_entity_poly.pdbx_strand_id
1 'polypeptide(L)'
;MELYIDAKDLPSLNLPKVSIDHLGLSAEGLPSLLKWVERGARVKATGFGRLNCNPLPLLQQIHQVNPEALMFGTDLPSTRAKRPFELKDVELILQNFLQEDYERLLWENGISFYST
;
A
#
# COMPACT_ATOMS: atom_id res chain seq x y z
N MET A 1 3.74 -2.43 -14.16
CA MET A 1 5.10 -2.06 -13.69
C MET A 1 5.04 -1.85 -12.19
N GLU A 2 6.09 -2.24 -11.47
CA GLU A 2 6.23 -1.99 -10.03
C GLU A 2 7.33 -0.95 -9.79
N LEU A 3 7.08 0.02 -8.93
CA LEU A 3 8.00 1.11 -8.60
C LEU A 3 8.37 1.05 -7.12
N TYR A 4 9.66 0.91 -6.84
CA TYR A 4 10.22 1.05 -5.50
C TYR A 4 10.87 2.43 -5.38
N ILE A 5 10.08 3.42 -4.95
CA ILE A 5 10.50 4.83 -4.88
C ILE A 5 9.72 5.54 -3.77
N ASP A 6 10.32 6.55 -3.12
CA ASP A 6 9.54 7.42 -2.24
C ASP A 6 8.50 8.17 -3.09
N ALA A 7 7.26 8.25 -2.59
CA ALA A 7 6.16 8.86 -3.31
C ALA A 7 6.39 10.35 -3.62
N LYS A 8 7.23 11.05 -2.85
CA LYS A 8 7.61 12.44 -3.16
C LYS A 8 8.44 12.58 -4.43
N ASP A 9 9.17 11.53 -4.82
CA ASP A 9 10.06 11.51 -5.97
C ASP A 9 9.43 10.84 -7.20
N LEU A 10 8.13 10.50 -7.14
CA LEU A 10 7.41 9.86 -8.26
C LEU A 10 7.36 10.79 -9.48
N PRO A 11 8.05 10.44 -10.59
CA PRO A 11 8.01 11.23 -11.81
C PRO A 11 6.65 11.08 -12.48
N SER A 12 6.18 12.11 -13.19
CA SER A 12 4.95 11.99 -13.99
C SER A 12 5.16 10.98 -15.12
N LEU A 13 4.56 9.80 -15.01
CA LEU A 13 4.60 8.72 -16.01
C LEU A 13 3.17 8.38 -16.45
N ASN A 14 2.99 8.03 -17.72
CA ASN A 14 1.72 7.54 -18.22
C ASN A 14 1.83 6.03 -18.44
N LEU A 15 1.34 5.24 -17.49
CA LEU A 15 1.48 3.79 -17.46
C LEU A 15 0.10 3.15 -17.33
N PRO A 16 -0.19 2.09 -18.10
CA PRO A 16 -1.51 1.46 -18.08
C PRO A 16 -1.81 0.72 -16.75
N LYS A 17 -0.77 0.20 -16.08
CA LYS A 17 -0.89 -0.56 -14.83
C LYS A 17 0.37 -0.35 -13.98
N VAL A 18 0.23 0.33 -12.84
CA VAL A 18 1.34 0.67 -11.95
C VAL A 18 1.03 0.27 -10.50
N SER A 19 2.02 -0.31 -9.83
CA SER A 19 2.00 -0.57 -8.38
C SER A 19 3.19 0.12 -7.73
N ILE A 20 3.00 0.70 -6.55
CA ILE A 20 4.02 1.44 -5.80
C ILE A 20 4.34 0.67 -4.51
N ASP A 21 5.63 0.41 -4.30
CA ASP A 21 6.20 -0.18 -3.08
C ASP A 21 6.97 0.89 -2.27
N HIS A 22 6.84 0.98 -0.95
CA HIS A 22 5.80 0.45 -0.05
C HIS A 22 4.75 1.56 0.23
N LEU A 23 4.07 1.56 1.39
CA LEU A 23 3.10 2.58 1.84
C LEU A 23 3.67 4.02 1.94
N GLY A 24 4.15 4.60 0.83
CA GLY A 24 4.74 5.93 0.75
C GLY A 24 5.75 6.16 1.86
N LEU A 25 6.98 5.68 1.67
CA LEU A 25 8.08 5.55 2.67
C LEU A 25 8.33 6.75 3.62
N SER A 26 7.72 7.91 3.35
CA SER A 26 7.61 9.05 4.26
C SER A 26 6.20 9.65 4.25
N ALA A 27 5.77 10.21 5.39
CA ALA A 27 4.51 10.96 5.49
C ALA A 27 4.45 12.16 4.51
N GLU A 28 5.60 12.72 4.15
CA GLU A 28 5.75 13.79 3.16
C GLU A 28 5.34 13.35 1.75
N GLY A 29 5.54 12.09 1.40
CA GLY A 29 5.20 11.54 0.08
C GLY A 29 3.71 11.24 -0.10
N LEU A 30 2.91 11.25 0.98
CA LEU A 30 1.50 10.87 0.95
C LEU A 30 0.64 11.70 -0.01
N PRO A 31 0.72 13.05 -0.06
CA PRO A 31 -0.07 13.83 -1.02
C PRO A 31 0.22 13.46 -2.48
N SER A 32 1.47 13.14 -2.80
CA SER A 32 1.86 12.67 -4.13
C SER A 32 1.31 11.27 -4.40
N LEU A 33 1.43 10.36 -3.43
CA LEU A 33 0.87 9.00 -3.53
C LEU A 33 -0.64 9.03 -3.81
N LEU A 34 -1.40 9.86 -3.10
CA LEU A 34 -2.86 9.94 -3.28
C LEU A 34 -3.24 10.40 -4.70
N LYS A 35 -2.47 11.30 -5.32
CA LYS A 35 -2.68 11.70 -6.73
C LYS A 35 -2.46 10.54 -7.71
N TRP A 36 -1.54 9.63 -7.40
CA TRP A 36 -1.32 8.42 -8.19
C TRP A 36 -2.46 7.42 -8.00
N VAL A 37 -2.89 7.24 -6.76
CA VAL A 37 -4.02 6.36 -6.39
C VAL A 37 -5.31 6.82 -7.07
N GLU A 38 -5.57 8.14 -7.11
CA GLU A 38 -6.69 8.75 -7.83
C GLU A 38 -6.65 8.45 -9.34
N ARG A 39 -5.45 8.28 -9.91
CA ARG A 39 -5.24 7.89 -11.32
C ARG A 39 -5.22 6.37 -11.54
N GLY A 40 -5.58 5.58 -10.54
CA GLY A 40 -5.67 4.12 -10.63
C GLY A 40 -4.38 3.37 -10.31
N ALA A 41 -3.36 4.03 -9.74
CA ALA A 41 -2.20 3.31 -9.21
C ALA A 41 -2.61 2.40 -8.05
N ARG A 42 -2.02 1.21 -7.99
CA ARG A 42 -2.08 0.35 -6.80
C ARG A 42 -0.92 0.66 -5.86
N VAL A 43 -1.10 0.33 -4.58
CA VAL A 43 -0.12 0.49 -3.52
C VAL A 43 0.00 -0.81 -2.77
N LYS A 44 1.23 -1.28 -2.59
CA LYS A 44 1.49 -2.47 -1.79
C LYS A 44 1.53 -2.10 -0.31
N ALA A 45 0.52 -2.54 0.44
CA ALA A 45 0.46 -2.46 1.90
C ALA A 45 1.44 -3.49 2.50
N THR A 46 2.70 -3.06 2.58
CA THR A 46 3.88 -3.89 2.87
C THR A 46 4.89 -3.05 3.67
N GLY A 47 5.89 -3.70 4.28
CA GLY A 47 6.98 -2.98 4.94
C GLY A 47 6.54 -2.16 6.15
N PHE A 48 5.52 -2.60 6.88
CA PHE A 48 4.97 -1.91 8.06
C PHE A 48 6.04 -1.58 9.11
N GLY A 49 7.07 -2.42 9.24
CA GLY A 49 8.22 -2.18 10.11
C GLY A 49 9.24 -1.15 9.63
N ARG A 50 9.05 -0.56 8.44
CA ARG A 50 9.88 0.51 7.87
C ARG A 50 9.30 1.90 8.12
N LEU A 51 8.00 1.97 8.41
CA LEU A 51 7.31 3.23 8.61
C LEU A 51 7.77 3.90 9.92
N ASN A 52 7.96 5.22 9.85
CA ASN A 52 8.22 6.05 11.04
C ASN A 52 6.92 6.65 11.62
N CYS A 53 5.76 6.21 11.16
CA CYS A 53 4.43 6.71 11.51
C CYS A 53 3.42 5.55 11.64
N ASN A 54 2.22 5.86 12.16
CA ASN A 54 1.15 4.88 12.28
C ASN A 54 0.63 4.50 10.87
N PRO A 55 0.66 3.21 10.47
CA PRO A 55 0.15 2.75 9.17
C PRO A 55 -1.35 2.95 8.99
N LEU A 56 -2.16 2.89 10.06
CA LEU A 56 -3.61 2.84 9.92
C LEU A 56 -4.22 4.08 9.23
N PRO A 57 -3.88 5.33 9.63
CA PRO A 57 -4.34 6.52 8.91
C PRO A 57 -3.96 6.54 7.43
N LEU A 58 -2.76 6.04 7.08
CA LEU A 58 -2.32 5.98 5.68
C LEU A 58 -3.18 5.01 4.88
N LEU A 59 -3.42 3.80 5.43
CA LEU A 59 -4.27 2.80 4.80
C LEU A 59 -5.69 3.36 4.59
N GLN A 60 -6.28 3.98 5.61
CA GLN A 60 -7.62 4.56 5.52
C GLN A 60 -7.71 5.67 4.46
N GLN A 61 -6.71 6.55 4.38
CA GLN A 61 -6.68 7.62 3.38
C GLN A 61 -6.53 7.08 1.95
N ILE A 62 -5.66 6.10 1.73
CA ILE A 62 -5.50 5.47 0.42
C ILE A 62 -6.80 4.75 0.01
N HIS A 63 -7.38 3.97 0.92
CA HIS A 63 -8.65 3.27 0.73
C HIS A 63 -9.79 4.22 0.39
N GLN A 64 -9.88 5.35 1.10
CA GLN A 64 -10.89 6.37 0.87
C GLN A 64 -10.80 6.99 -0.53
N VAL A 65 -9.58 7.17 -1.07
CA VAL A 65 -9.39 7.65 -2.45
C VAL A 65 -9.77 6.57 -3.45
N ASN A 66 -9.37 5.31 -3.21
CA ASN A 66 -9.69 4.20 -4.08
C ASN A 66 -9.68 2.87 -3.30
N PRO A 67 -10.85 2.24 -3.08
CA PRO A 67 -10.96 0.98 -2.34
C PRO A 67 -10.18 -0.19 -2.95
N GLU A 68 -9.89 -0.11 -4.25
CA GLU A 68 -9.17 -1.15 -4.95
C GLU A 68 -7.64 -0.93 -4.93
N ALA A 69 -7.15 0.17 -4.37
CA ALA A 69 -5.75 0.55 -4.49
C ALA A 69 -4.79 -0.28 -3.63
N LEU A 70 -5.22 -0.72 -2.44
CA LEU A 70 -4.34 -1.40 -1.49
C LEU A 70 -4.23 -2.89 -1.79
N MET A 71 -3.01 -3.41 -1.78
CA MET A 71 -2.70 -4.83 -1.92
C MET A 71 -1.73 -5.25 -0.81
N PHE A 72 -2.16 -6.13 0.09
CA PHE A 72 -1.33 -6.57 1.21
C PHE A 72 -0.13 -7.42 0.76
N GLY A 73 0.97 -7.31 1.51
CA GLY A 73 2.06 -8.26 1.46
C GLY A 73 2.95 -8.20 2.70
N THR A 74 3.63 -9.29 3.01
CA THR A 74 4.42 -9.41 4.24
C THR A 74 5.80 -8.74 4.15
N ASP A 75 6.35 -8.55 2.95
CA ASP A 75 7.74 -8.06 2.76
C ASP A 75 8.77 -8.93 3.49
N LEU A 76 8.56 -10.26 3.54
CA LEU A 76 9.55 -11.21 4.06
C LEU A 76 10.75 -11.32 3.09
N PRO A 77 11.99 -11.50 3.60
CA PRO A 77 12.38 -11.72 5.00
C PRO A 77 12.57 -10.43 5.83
N SER A 78 12.08 -9.27 5.37
CA SER A 78 12.09 -7.99 6.09
C SER A 78 13.48 -7.46 6.44
N THR A 79 14.51 -7.82 5.66
CA THR A 79 15.93 -7.51 5.92
C THR A 79 16.28 -6.02 5.94
N ARG A 80 15.35 -5.15 5.51
CA ARG A 80 15.53 -3.69 5.45
C ARG A 80 14.57 -2.93 6.38
N ALA A 81 13.83 -3.63 7.24
CA ALA A 81 12.89 -3.04 8.19
C ALA A 81 13.47 -3.01 9.60
N LYS A 82 13.07 -2.02 10.41
CA LYS A 82 13.49 -1.92 11.83
C LYS A 82 12.89 -3.05 12.66
N ARG A 83 11.68 -3.47 12.31
CA ARG A 83 11.02 -4.67 12.82
C ARG A 83 10.59 -5.57 11.65
N PRO A 84 10.63 -6.90 11.80
CA PRO A 84 10.08 -7.80 10.80
C PRO A 84 8.54 -7.70 10.73
N PHE A 85 7.97 -8.35 9.72
CA PHE A 85 6.55 -8.63 9.68
C PHE A 85 6.08 -9.36 10.94
N GLU A 86 4.91 -8.98 11.44
CA GLU A 86 4.24 -9.63 12.55
C GLU A 86 2.74 -9.82 12.23
N LEU A 87 2.10 -10.86 12.78
CA LEU A 87 0.67 -11.13 12.55
C LEU A 87 -0.23 -9.95 12.94
N LYS A 88 0.20 -9.14 13.92
CA LYS A 88 -0.49 -7.90 14.31
C LYS A 88 -0.68 -6.90 13.14
N ASP A 89 0.18 -6.95 12.11
CA ASP A 89 0.03 -6.12 10.92
C ASP A 89 -1.21 -6.53 10.10
N VAL A 90 -1.58 -7.81 10.12
CA VAL A 90 -2.82 -8.32 9.53
C VAL A 90 -4.01 -8.03 10.45
N GLU A 91 -3.86 -8.24 11.76
CA GLU A 91 -4.91 -7.94 12.74
C GLU A 91 -5.33 -6.46 12.70
N LEU A 92 -4.37 -5.55 12.49
CA LEU A 92 -4.65 -4.13 12.29
C LEU A 92 -5.67 -3.91 11.15
N ILE A 93 -5.53 -4.63 10.05
CA ILE A 93 -6.44 -4.51 8.90
C ILE A 93 -7.80 -5.10 9.26
N LEU A 94 -7.83 -6.32 9.79
CA LEU A 94 -9.07 -7.02 10.13
C LEU A 94 -9.93 -6.26 11.17
N GLN A 95 -9.30 -5.53 12.08
CA GLN A 95 -10.00 -4.81 13.15
C GLN A 95 -10.51 -3.41 12.74
N ASN A 96 -9.98 -2.83 11.65
CA ASN A 96 -10.23 -1.42 11.32
C ASN A 96 -10.87 -1.21 9.94
N PHE A 97 -11.11 -2.28 9.18
CA PHE A 97 -11.81 -2.25 7.90
C PHE A 97 -13.05 -3.14 7.96
N LEU A 98 -14.06 -2.82 7.15
CA LEU A 98 -15.22 -3.69 6.95
C LEU A 98 -14.79 -4.99 6.28
N GLN A 99 -15.61 -6.03 6.41
CA GLN A 99 -15.28 -7.34 5.85
C GLN A 99 -14.96 -7.31 4.36
N GLU A 100 -15.83 -6.67 3.58
CA GLU A 100 -15.63 -6.50 2.13
C GLU A 100 -14.34 -5.75 1.79
N ASP A 101 -13.93 -4.82 2.64
CA ASP A 101 -12.74 -4.00 2.42
C ASP A 101 -11.45 -4.74 2.78
N TYR A 102 -11.42 -5.48 3.89
CA TYR A 102 -10.24 -6.28 4.22
C TYR A 102 -10.07 -7.45 3.25
N GLU A 103 -11.16 -8.03 2.73
CA GLU A 103 -11.09 -9.11 1.73
C GLU A 103 -10.44 -8.60 0.44
N ARG A 104 -10.82 -7.41 -0.01
CA ARG A 104 -10.17 -6.71 -1.12
C ARG A 104 -8.69 -6.45 -0.87
N LEU A 105 -8.38 -5.84 0.26
CA LEU A 105 -7.02 -5.42 0.63
C LEU A 105 -6.08 -6.63 0.75
N LEU A 106 -6.55 -7.70 1.41
CA LEU A 106 -5.74 -8.91 1.67
C LEU A 106 -5.66 -9.86 0.47
N TRP A 107 -6.59 -9.77 -0.49
CA TRP A 107 -6.70 -10.77 -1.55
C TRP A 107 -7.15 -10.21 -2.90
N GLU A 108 -8.39 -9.71 -3.02
CA GLU A 108 -9.04 -9.50 -4.33
C GLU A 108 -8.33 -8.44 -5.18
N ASN A 109 -7.85 -7.37 -4.55
CA ASN A 109 -7.14 -6.29 -5.25
C ASN A 109 -5.82 -6.80 -5.85
N GLY A 110 -5.13 -7.68 -5.12
CA GLY A 110 -3.92 -8.33 -5.61
C GLY A 110 -4.21 -9.20 -6.82
N ILE A 111 -5.24 -10.04 -6.76
CA ILE A 111 -5.68 -10.85 -7.91
C ILE A 111 -6.01 -9.96 -9.10
N SER A 112 -6.92 -8.99 -8.93
CA SER A 112 -7.32 -8.07 -10.00
C SER A 112 -6.12 -7.36 -10.64
N PHE A 113 -5.10 -7.03 -9.86
CA PHE A 113 -3.89 -6.38 -10.37
C PHE A 113 -2.90 -7.33 -11.07
N TYR A 114 -2.76 -8.58 -10.66
CA TYR A 114 -1.78 -9.49 -11.29
C TYR A 114 -2.39 -10.48 -12.28
N SER A 115 -3.71 -10.67 -12.26
CA SER A 115 -4.43 -11.41 -13.29
C SER A 115 -4.37 -10.67 -14.62
N THR A 116 -4.14 -11.46 -15.67
CA THR A 116 -3.98 -11.04 -17.06
C THR A 116 -5.28 -10.58 -17.68
#